data_AF-A0A832ZDU6-F1
#
_entry.id   AF-A0A832ZDU6-F1
#
_cell.length_a   1.000
_cell.length_b   1.000
_cell.length_c   1.000
_cell.angle_alpha   90.00
_cell.angle_beta   90.00
_cell.angle_gamma   90.00
#
_symmetry.space_group_name_H-M   'P 1'
#
loop_
_entity.id
_entity.type
_entity.pdbx_description
1 polymer ?
#
loop_
_entity_poly.entity_id
_entity_poly.type
_entity_poly.pdbx_seq_one_letter_code
_entity_poly.pdbx_strand_id
1 'polypeptide(L)'
;EAGACVRVLSLYFSDLLRREASRNPRLELVEGDASREDVVREHVGWADIVVIATDRSEINELVWSIAKSMRKWVNDATNAERTEIVVPYEGKVFDGLRFAVTSEGRSGVAARWARDRIKRCLESDLELKTLFEAMTYAKQFMKKVIPDAKKRFPIYFEIEDDPMFRKAVGRGDVEEAKKRAKEIILEKAKELGYIIQT
;
A
#
# COMPACT_ATOMS: atom_id res chain seq x y z
N GLU A 1 1.18 11.78 3.02
CA GLU A 1 0.88 10.96 1.82
C GLU A 1 -0.30 10.00 2.01
N ALA A 2 -0.37 9.21 3.09
CA ALA A 2 -1.48 8.28 3.34
C ALA A 2 -2.83 8.92 3.73
N GLY A 3 -2.89 10.25 3.89
CA GLY A 3 -4.10 10.99 4.21
C GLY A 3 -4.53 10.93 5.69
N ALA A 4 -3.76 10.28 6.57
CA ALA A 4 -4.04 10.22 8.00
C ALA A 4 -4.01 11.60 8.68
N CYS A 5 -4.83 11.76 9.72
CA CYS A 5 -4.67 12.81 10.72
C CYS A 5 -3.71 12.29 11.79
N VAL A 6 -2.65 13.05 12.06
CA VAL A 6 -1.53 12.63 12.92
C VAL A 6 -1.39 13.64 14.05
N ARG A 7 -1.29 13.12 15.28
CA ARG A 7 -0.94 13.89 16.46
C ARG A 7 0.39 13.40 17.01
N VAL A 8 1.33 14.31 17.24
CA VAL A 8 2.61 13.99 17.90
C VAL A 8 2.60 14.59 19.30
N LEU A 9 2.60 13.73 20.30
CA LEU A 9 2.76 14.10 21.71
C LEU A 9 4.25 14.07 22.07
N SER A 10 4.80 15.20 22.51
CA SER A 10 6.20 15.29 22.95
C SER A 10 6.42 16.49 23.86
N LEU A 11 7.47 16.43 24.69
CA LEU A 11 7.94 17.60 25.45
C LEU A 11 8.57 18.67 24.55
N TYR A 12 9.16 18.26 23.44
CA TYR A 12 9.80 19.16 22.48
C TYR A 12 9.71 18.61 21.05
N PHE A 13 9.76 19.52 20.08
CA PHE A 13 9.68 19.20 18.66
C PHE A 13 10.86 19.79 17.92
N SER A 14 11.40 19.02 16.99
CA SER A 14 12.44 19.49 16.08
C SER A 14 11.90 20.56 15.12
N ASP A 15 12.78 21.44 14.64
CA ASP A 15 12.40 22.48 13.66
C ASP A 15 11.83 21.89 12.38
N LEU A 16 12.32 20.72 11.97
CA LEU A 16 11.79 20.00 10.82
C LEU A 16 10.32 19.68 11.02
N LEU A 17 9.97 19.10 12.18
CA LEU A 17 8.61 18.70 12.49
C LEU A 17 7.67 19.90 12.65
N ARG A 18 8.17 20.99 13.26
CA ARG A 18 7.42 22.27 13.35
C ARG A 18 7.13 22.87 11.97
N ARG A 19 8.11 22.86 11.07
CA ARG A 19 7.93 23.33 9.68
C ARG A 19 6.96 22.46 8.88
N GLU A 20 6.94 21.16 9.14
CA GLU A 20 5.99 20.26 8.49
C GLU A 20 4.56 20.51 8.99
N ALA A 21 4.38 20.63 10.31
CA ALA A 21 3.08 20.90 10.92
C ALA A 21 2.48 22.23 10.45
N SER A 22 3.29 23.28 10.24
CA SER A 22 2.79 24.57 9.77
C SER A 22 2.27 24.55 8.32
N ARG A 23 2.63 23.53 7.54
CA ARG A 23 2.21 23.36 6.14
C ARG A 23 1.19 22.25 5.96
N ASN A 24 1.02 21.39 6.97
CA ASN A 24 0.16 20.23 6.91
C ASN A 24 -0.94 20.33 7.99
N PRO A 25 -2.18 20.71 7.62
CA PRO A 25 -3.27 20.87 8.59
C PRO A 25 -3.71 19.56 9.25
N ARG A 26 -3.20 18.41 8.78
CA ARG A 26 -3.46 17.09 9.36
C ARG A 26 -2.36 16.64 10.33
N LEU A 27 -1.32 17.44 10.55
CA LEU A 27 -0.26 17.16 11.50
C LEU A 27 -0.37 18.14 12.68
N GLU A 28 -0.80 17.64 13.81
CA GLU A 28 -0.92 18.38 15.06
C GLU A 28 0.25 18.06 15.99
N LEU A 29 0.88 19.08 16.55
CA LEU A 29 1.92 18.94 17.58
C LEU A 29 1.32 19.31 18.93
N VAL A 30 1.35 18.37 19.87
CA VAL A 30 0.80 18.56 21.22
C VAL A 30 1.92 18.48 22.23
N GLU A 31 2.26 19.62 22.81
CA GLU A 31 3.24 19.67 23.88
C GLU A 31 2.67 19.04 25.14
N GLY A 32 3.30 17.97 25.62
CA GLY A 32 2.81 17.23 26.78
C GLY A 32 3.75 16.13 27.24
N ASP A 33 3.60 15.74 28.49
CA ASP A 33 4.43 14.73 29.15
C ASP A 33 3.80 13.35 29.05
N ALA A 34 4.36 12.48 28.21
CA ALA A 34 3.91 11.11 28.01
C ALA A 34 4.18 10.18 29.20
N SER A 35 4.83 10.66 30.28
CA SER A 35 4.90 9.91 31.54
C SER A 35 3.62 10.00 32.38
N ARG A 36 2.70 10.90 32.02
CA ARG A 36 1.42 11.07 32.68
C ARG A 36 0.33 10.22 32.04
N GLU A 37 -0.24 9.29 32.81
CA GLU A 37 -1.28 8.38 32.34
C GLU A 37 -2.52 9.09 31.81
N ASP A 38 -2.97 10.18 32.44
CA ASP A 38 -4.15 10.93 32.02
C ASP A 38 -3.96 11.56 30.62
N VAL A 39 -2.78 12.16 30.39
CA VAL A 39 -2.38 12.73 29.09
C VAL A 39 -2.32 11.65 28.02
N VAL A 40 -1.70 10.51 28.32
CA VAL A 40 -1.58 9.40 27.36
C VAL A 40 -2.95 8.83 27.02
N ARG A 41 -3.83 8.60 28.01
CA ARG A 41 -5.19 8.06 27.78
C ARG A 41 -6.02 8.94 26.87
N GLU A 42 -5.96 10.26 27.04
CA GLU A 42 -6.67 11.20 26.19
C GLU A 42 -6.27 11.01 24.72
N HIS A 43 -4.97 11.03 24.44
CA HIS A 43 -4.46 11.01 23.07
C HIS A 43 -4.50 9.62 22.43
N VAL A 44 -4.29 8.56 23.22
CA VAL A 44 -4.51 7.18 22.77
C VAL A 44 -5.99 6.94 22.45
N GLY A 45 -6.91 7.51 23.23
CA GLY A 45 -8.35 7.40 22.97
C GLY A 45 -8.75 7.94 21.60
N TRP A 46 -8.14 9.05 21.19
CA TRP A 46 -8.36 9.69 19.89
C TRP A 46 -7.81 8.88 18.70
N ALA A 47 -6.71 8.14 18.88
CA ALA A 47 -5.99 7.50 17.79
C ALA A 47 -6.55 6.11 17.41
N ASP A 48 -6.48 5.72 16.14
CA ASP A 48 -6.70 4.33 15.70
C ASP A 48 -5.41 3.50 15.78
N ILE A 49 -4.27 4.15 15.52
CA ILE A 49 -2.92 3.57 15.55
C ILE A 49 -2.05 4.42 16.48
N VAL A 50 -1.36 3.76 17.40
CA VAL A 50 -0.42 4.38 18.34
C VAL A 50 1.00 4.00 17.93
N VAL A 51 1.84 5.01 17.71
CA VAL A 51 3.28 4.82 17.40
C VAL A 51 4.09 5.23 18.63
N ILE A 52 4.89 4.30 19.14
CA ILE A 52 5.77 4.51 20.28
C ILE A 52 7.19 4.69 19.75
N ALA A 53 7.77 5.86 19.96
CA ALA A 53 9.08 6.23 19.42
C ALA A 53 9.90 7.10 20.40
N THR A 54 9.82 6.77 21.69
CA THR A 54 10.64 7.41 22.73
C THR A 54 11.79 6.49 23.13
N ASP A 55 12.85 7.05 23.70
CA ASP A 55 14.00 6.33 24.24
C ASP A 55 13.80 5.88 25.70
N ARG A 56 12.66 6.21 26.33
CA ARG A 56 12.37 5.84 27.73
C ARG A 56 11.46 4.61 27.79
N SER A 57 12.01 3.50 28.27
CA SER A 57 11.31 2.22 28.37
C SER A 57 10.06 2.29 29.26
N GLU A 58 10.07 3.08 30.34
CA GLU A 58 8.93 3.19 31.25
C GLU A 58 7.75 3.92 30.59
N ILE A 59 8.03 4.96 29.79
CA ILE A 59 7.00 5.63 28.99
C ILE A 59 6.47 4.67 27.93
N ASN A 60 7.37 3.96 27.23
CA ASN A 60 6.96 3.03 26.19
C ASN A 60 6.03 1.93 26.74
N GLU A 61 6.32 1.38 27.93
CA GLU A 61 5.45 0.41 28.61
C GLU A 61 4.09 1.00 28.99
N LEU A 62 4.08 2.20 29.57
CA LEU A 62 2.84 2.90 29.93
C LEU A 62 1.94 3.11 28.70
N VAL A 63 2.50 3.65 27.61
CA VAL A 63 1.76 3.91 26.38
C VAL A 63 1.27 2.61 25.75
N TRP A 64 2.12 1.58 25.69
CA TRP A 64 1.75 0.27 25.14
C TRP A 64 0.59 -0.36 25.92
N SER A 65 0.68 -0.43 27.24
CA SER A 65 -0.35 -1.03 28.09
C SER A 65 -1.70 -0.31 27.97
N ILE A 66 -1.70 1.03 27.95
CA ILE A 66 -2.90 1.84 27.74
C ILE A 66 -3.50 1.57 26.36
N ALA A 67 -2.69 1.61 25.29
CA ALA A 67 -3.14 1.35 23.93
C ALA A 67 -3.77 -0.04 23.80
N LYS A 68 -3.14 -1.08 24.40
CA LYS A 68 -3.69 -2.44 24.45
C LYS A 68 -5.01 -2.50 25.21
N SER A 69 -5.12 -1.84 26.36
CA SER A 69 -6.37 -1.81 27.15
C SER A 69 -7.53 -1.18 26.38
N MET A 70 -7.22 -0.22 25.49
CA MET A 70 -8.18 0.49 24.65
C MET A 70 -8.35 -0.13 23.26
N ARG A 71 -7.75 -1.31 23.02
CA ARG A 71 -7.80 -2.06 21.75
C ARG A 71 -7.35 -1.23 20.55
N LYS A 72 -6.33 -0.39 20.73
CA LYS A 72 -5.69 0.34 19.65
C LYS A 72 -4.59 -0.52 19.03
N TRP A 73 -4.32 -0.30 17.75
CA TRP A 73 -3.19 -0.92 17.08
C TRP A 73 -1.89 -0.24 17.50
N VAL A 74 -0.87 -1.03 17.81
CA VAL A 74 0.42 -0.48 18.23
C VAL A 74 1.53 -0.76 17.22
N ASN A 75 2.30 0.28 16.89
CA ASN A 75 3.64 0.18 16.34
C ASN A 75 4.62 0.63 17.42
N ASP A 76 5.35 -0.31 18.01
CA ASP A 76 6.42 0.01 18.96
C ASP A 76 7.74 0.00 18.21
N ALA A 77 8.22 1.18 17.82
CA ALA A 77 9.45 1.33 17.05
C ALA A 77 10.70 0.89 17.84
N THR A 78 10.56 0.66 19.15
CA THR A 78 11.64 0.21 20.04
C THR A 78 11.59 -1.30 20.32
N ASN A 79 10.44 -1.95 20.11
CA ASN A 79 10.26 -3.36 20.37
C ASN A 79 9.37 -4.03 19.31
N ALA A 80 9.99 -4.87 18.48
CA ALA A 80 9.31 -5.57 17.39
C ALA A 80 8.28 -6.61 17.89
N GLU A 81 8.49 -7.25 19.03
CA GLU A 81 7.56 -8.26 19.58
C GLU A 81 6.25 -7.64 20.05
N ARG A 82 6.28 -6.34 20.37
CA ARG A 82 5.11 -5.55 20.80
C ARG A 82 4.39 -4.87 19.66
N THR A 83 4.96 -4.92 18.46
CA THR A 83 4.44 -4.28 17.26
C THR A 83 3.40 -5.17 16.58
N GLU A 84 2.19 -4.65 16.42
CA GLU A 84 1.09 -5.29 15.72
C GLU A 84 0.98 -4.82 14.27
N ILE A 85 1.34 -3.55 14.03
CA ILE A 85 1.43 -2.97 12.69
C ILE A 85 2.89 -2.61 12.43
N VAL A 86 3.52 -3.33 11.52
CA VAL A 86 4.90 -3.03 11.10
C VAL A 86 4.88 -1.98 9.98
N VAL A 87 5.75 -0.99 10.06
CA VAL A 87 6.03 -0.06 8.95
C VAL A 87 7.11 -0.69 8.05
N PRO A 88 6.76 -1.16 6.85
CA PRO A 88 7.71 -1.86 5.98
C PRO A 88 8.52 -0.86 5.12
N TYR A 89 9.60 -1.36 4.52
CA TYR A 89 10.23 -0.66 3.41
C TYR A 89 9.40 -0.86 2.15
N GLU A 90 8.89 0.24 1.58
CA GLU A 90 8.09 0.18 0.36
C GLU A 90 8.90 0.47 -0.92
N GLY A 91 8.40 -0.06 -2.02
CA GLY A 91 8.83 0.23 -3.37
C GLY A 91 7.63 0.32 -4.32
N LYS A 92 7.82 1.07 -5.42
CA LYS A 92 6.83 1.24 -6.49
C LYS A 92 7.51 1.05 -7.84
N VAL A 93 6.83 0.37 -8.76
CA VAL A 93 7.20 0.23 -10.18
C VAL A 93 5.97 0.45 -11.08
N PHE A 94 6.20 0.67 -12.38
CA PHE A 94 5.17 0.78 -13.43
C PHE A 94 4.01 1.76 -13.15
N ASP A 95 4.28 2.81 -12.37
CA ASP A 95 3.30 3.81 -11.93
C ASP A 95 1.99 3.26 -11.34
N GLY A 96 2.04 2.14 -10.60
CA GLY A 96 0.84 1.63 -9.94
C GLY A 96 1.02 0.34 -9.15
N LEU A 97 2.08 -0.41 -9.44
CA LEU A 97 2.42 -1.62 -8.69
C LEU A 97 3.28 -1.25 -7.48
N ARG A 98 2.81 -1.57 -6.27
CA ARG A 98 3.51 -1.36 -5.01
C ARG A 98 3.86 -2.69 -4.37
N PHE A 99 4.97 -2.72 -3.65
CA PHE A 99 5.39 -3.85 -2.82
C PHE A 99 6.02 -3.32 -1.54
N ALA A 100 6.01 -4.17 -0.52
CA ALA A 100 6.50 -3.86 0.81
C ALA A 100 7.34 -5.02 1.33
N VAL A 101 8.45 -4.71 2.02
CA VAL A 101 9.35 -5.68 2.60
C VAL A 101 9.58 -5.35 4.07
N THR A 102 9.42 -6.35 4.92
CA THR A 102 9.74 -6.28 6.34
C THR A 102 10.58 -7.48 6.74
N SER A 103 11.43 -7.29 7.74
CA SER A 103 12.13 -8.37 8.45
C SER A 103 11.52 -8.65 9.82
N GLU A 104 10.33 -8.09 10.09
CA GLU A 104 9.62 -8.21 11.37
C GLU A 104 10.51 -7.79 12.55
N GLY A 105 11.27 -6.71 12.33
CA GLY A 105 12.18 -6.14 13.33
C GLY A 105 13.54 -6.83 13.47
N ARG A 106 13.83 -7.89 12.71
CA ARG A 106 15.12 -8.60 12.80
C ARG A 106 16.29 -7.81 12.20
N SER A 107 16.10 -7.22 11.02
CA SER A 107 17.15 -6.43 10.34
C SER A 107 16.57 -5.45 9.32
N GLY A 108 16.60 -4.16 9.64
CA GLY A 108 16.21 -3.12 8.70
C GLY A 108 17.14 -3.02 7.48
N VAL A 109 18.44 -3.28 7.68
CA VAL A 109 19.43 -3.28 6.60
C VAL A 109 19.13 -4.35 5.56
N ALA A 110 18.86 -5.59 6.00
CA ALA A 110 18.52 -6.68 5.09
C ALA A 110 17.19 -6.44 4.37
N ALA A 111 16.17 -5.95 5.08
CA ALA A 111 14.86 -5.63 4.47
C ALA A 111 14.97 -4.54 3.41
N ARG A 112 15.74 -3.47 3.67
CA ARG A 112 16.04 -2.42 2.69
C ARG A 112 16.75 -2.97 1.45
N TRP A 113 17.78 -3.80 1.64
CA TRP A 113 18.50 -4.43 0.52
C TRP A 113 17.60 -5.34 -0.31
N ALA A 114 16.74 -6.12 0.33
CA ALA A 114 15.74 -6.95 -0.35
C ALA A 114 14.76 -6.08 -1.17
N ARG A 115 14.23 -5.01 -0.58
CA ARG A 115 13.38 -4.02 -1.29
C ARG A 115 14.08 -3.47 -2.53
N ASP A 116 15.34 -3.04 -2.40
CA ASP A 116 16.11 -2.48 -3.53
C ASP A 116 16.36 -3.51 -4.64
N ARG A 117 16.63 -4.77 -4.26
CA ARG A 117 16.81 -5.88 -5.22
C ARG A 117 15.51 -6.20 -5.96
N ILE A 118 14.40 -6.35 -5.23
CA ILE A 118 13.07 -6.55 -5.83
C ILE A 118 12.77 -5.42 -6.80
N LYS A 119 13.00 -4.16 -6.38
CA LYS A 119 12.79 -2.99 -7.25
C LYS A 119 13.54 -3.13 -8.57
N ARG A 120 14.85 -3.39 -8.52
CA ARG A 120 15.67 -3.54 -9.72
C ARG A 120 15.21 -4.69 -10.62
N CYS A 121 14.91 -5.85 -10.03
CA CYS A 121 14.40 -7.00 -10.79
C CYS A 121 13.10 -6.64 -11.53
N LEU A 122 12.14 -6.04 -10.83
CA LEU A 122 10.86 -5.66 -11.41
C LEU A 122 11.00 -4.54 -12.45
N GLU A 123 11.84 -3.52 -12.23
CA GLU A 123 12.03 -2.42 -13.20
C GLU A 123 12.55 -2.90 -14.55
N SER A 124 13.36 -3.96 -14.57
CA SER A 124 13.86 -4.59 -15.79
C SER A 124 12.95 -5.66 -16.39
N ASP A 125 11.85 -6.01 -15.72
CA ASP A 125 10.94 -7.07 -16.16
C ASP A 125 9.97 -6.55 -17.22
N LEU A 126 10.38 -6.67 -18.48
CA LEU A 126 9.59 -6.22 -19.64
C LEU A 126 8.28 -7.01 -19.79
N GLU A 127 8.30 -8.31 -19.46
CA GLU A 127 7.13 -9.17 -19.55
C GLU A 127 6.07 -8.72 -18.54
N LEU A 128 6.46 -8.56 -17.27
CA LEU A 128 5.56 -8.08 -16.22
C LEU A 128 5.06 -6.66 -16.48
N LYS A 129 5.93 -5.76 -16.98
CA LYS A 129 5.52 -4.41 -17.38
C LYS A 129 4.41 -4.46 -18.43
N THR A 130 4.61 -5.27 -19.46
CA THR A 130 3.69 -5.40 -20.59
C THR A 130 2.36 -6.00 -20.14
N LEU A 131 2.41 -7.04 -19.31
CA LEU A 131 1.24 -7.62 -18.67
C LEU A 131 0.47 -6.58 -17.85
N PHE A 132 1.16 -5.80 -17.01
CA PHE A 132 0.56 -4.79 -16.14
C PHE A 132 -0.17 -3.71 -16.95
N GLU A 133 0.46 -3.20 -18.01
CA GLU A 133 -0.13 -2.18 -18.88
C GLU A 133 -1.34 -2.72 -19.67
N ALA A 134 -1.20 -3.91 -20.28
CA ALA A 134 -2.26 -4.53 -21.06
C ALA A 134 -3.48 -4.89 -20.20
N MET A 135 -3.27 -5.44 -19.01
CA MET A 135 -4.36 -5.79 -18.08
C MET A 135 -5.00 -4.56 -17.44
N THR A 136 -4.25 -3.48 -17.24
CA THR A 136 -4.81 -2.18 -16.83
C THR A 136 -5.78 -1.65 -17.89
N TYR A 137 -5.39 -1.70 -19.17
CA TYR A 137 -6.26 -1.36 -20.29
C TYR A 137 -7.49 -2.29 -20.35
N ALA A 138 -7.29 -3.61 -20.31
CA ALA A 138 -8.35 -4.61 -20.36
C ALA A 138 -9.40 -4.37 -19.28
N LYS A 139 -8.98 -4.09 -18.04
CA LYS A 139 -9.86 -3.75 -16.92
C LYS A 139 -10.70 -2.50 -17.20
N GLN A 140 -10.10 -1.44 -17.75
CA GLN A 140 -10.82 -0.22 -18.09
C GLN A 140 -11.81 -0.45 -19.24
N PHE A 141 -11.42 -1.22 -20.25
CA PHE A 141 -12.25 -1.54 -21.39
C PHE A 141 -13.43 -2.43 -21.00
N MET A 142 -13.21 -3.51 -20.25
CA MET A 142 -14.29 -4.38 -19.76
C MET A 142 -15.33 -3.61 -18.95
N LYS A 143 -14.92 -2.64 -18.11
CA LYS A 143 -15.88 -1.81 -17.35
C LYS A 143 -16.82 -1.00 -18.26
N LYS A 144 -16.38 -0.64 -19.47
CA LYS A 144 -17.20 0.10 -20.44
C LYS A 144 -18.20 -0.81 -21.16
N VAL A 145 -17.78 -2.04 -21.49
CA VAL A 145 -18.57 -2.95 -22.35
C VAL A 145 -19.44 -3.91 -21.54
N ILE A 146 -19.01 -4.31 -20.35
CA ILE A 146 -19.66 -5.30 -19.50
C ILE A 146 -19.89 -4.66 -18.12
N PRO A 147 -21.07 -4.08 -17.85
CA PRO A 147 -21.37 -3.42 -16.57
C PRO A 147 -21.33 -4.35 -15.35
N ASP A 148 -21.73 -5.62 -15.52
CA ASP A 148 -21.77 -6.61 -14.45
C ASP A 148 -20.35 -7.08 -14.05
N ALA A 149 -19.98 -6.82 -12.78
CA ALA A 149 -18.69 -7.21 -12.24
C ALA A 149 -18.46 -8.72 -12.17
N LYS A 150 -19.51 -9.50 -11.87
CA LYS A 150 -19.40 -10.97 -11.75
C LYS A 150 -19.09 -11.61 -13.11
N LYS A 151 -19.66 -11.05 -14.18
CA LYS A 151 -19.42 -11.50 -15.56
C LYS A 151 -18.04 -11.13 -16.08
N ARG A 152 -17.41 -10.05 -15.58
CA ARG A 152 -16.04 -9.67 -15.96
C ARG A 152 -14.96 -10.56 -15.37
N PHE A 153 -15.17 -11.10 -14.17
CA PHE A 153 -14.16 -11.86 -13.43
C PHE A 153 -13.55 -13.03 -14.22
N PRO A 154 -14.33 -13.96 -14.82
CA PRO A 154 -13.76 -15.07 -15.58
C PRO A 154 -12.93 -14.62 -16.80
N ILE A 155 -13.29 -13.50 -17.41
CA ILE A 155 -12.64 -12.98 -18.63
C ILE A 155 -11.17 -12.61 -18.38
N TYR A 156 -10.80 -12.20 -17.16
CA TYR A 156 -9.39 -11.91 -16.84
C TYR A 156 -8.50 -13.14 -17.05
N PHE A 157 -8.96 -14.32 -16.62
CA PHE A 157 -8.23 -15.57 -16.78
C PHE A 157 -8.22 -16.02 -18.23
N GLU A 158 -9.31 -15.84 -18.97
CA GLU A 158 -9.35 -16.14 -20.40
C GLU A 158 -8.35 -15.29 -21.20
N ILE A 159 -8.14 -14.03 -20.82
CA ILE A 159 -7.09 -13.19 -21.42
C ILE A 159 -5.70 -13.70 -21.04
N GLU A 160 -5.47 -13.99 -19.76
CA GLU A 160 -4.17 -14.46 -19.25
C GLU A 160 -3.75 -15.80 -19.86
N ASP A 161 -4.70 -16.71 -20.08
CA ASP A 161 -4.47 -18.04 -20.66
C ASP A 161 -4.39 -18.04 -22.20
N ASP A 162 -4.79 -16.95 -22.86
CA ASP A 162 -4.77 -16.87 -24.32
C ASP A 162 -3.32 -16.92 -24.87
N PRO A 163 -2.99 -17.89 -25.74
CA PRO A 163 -1.63 -18.05 -26.24
C PRO A 163 -1.10 -16.84 -27.03
N MET A 164 -1.96 -16.13 -27.76
CA MET A 164 -1.56 -14.96 -28.54
C MET A 164 -1.27 -13.76 -27.64
N PHE A 165 -2.09 -13.57 -26.60
CA PHE A 165 -1.86 -12.57 -25.56
C PHE A 165 -0.54 -12.83 -24.84
N ARG A 166 -0.31 -14.06 -24.36
CA ARG A 166 0.95 -14.44 -23.69
C ARG A 166 2.18 -14.23 -24.58
N LYS A 167 2.07 -14.55 -25.87
CA LYS A 167 3.14 -14.33 -26.83
C LYS A 167 3.45 -12.84 -27.05
N ALA A 168 2.44 -11.98 -27.08
CA ALA A 168 2.64 -10.52 -27.14
C ALA A 168 3.30 -10.00 -25.87
N VAL A 169 2.81 -10.43 -24.70
CA VAL A 169 3.37 -10.09 -23.38
C VAL A 169 4.84 -10.50 -23.26
N GLY A 170 5.19 -11.74 -23.62
CA GLY A 170 6.57 -12.24 -23.57
C GLY A 170 7.53 -11.53 -24.54
N ARG A 171 7.03 -10.88 -25.59
CA ARG A 171 7.83 -10.05 -26.52
C ARG A 171 7.94 -8.59 -26.08
N GLY A 172 7.19 -8.18 -25.06
CA GLY A 172 7.08 -6.79 -24.65
C GLY A 172 6.19 -5.92 -25.55
N ASP A 173 5.33 -6.54 -26.37
CA ASP A 173 4.46 -5.81 -27.31
C ASP A 173 3.13 -5.44 -26.62
N VAL A 174 3.12 -4.25 -26.01
CA VAL A 174 1.97 -3.71 -25.27
C VAL A 174 0.75 -3.52 -26.19
N GLU A 175 0.94 -3.05 -27.42
CA GLU A 175 -0.19 -2.72 -28.30
C GLU A 175 -0.84 -3.98 -28.88
N GLU A 176 -0.05 -4.99 -29.25
CA GLU A 176 -0.57 -6.30 -29.65
C GLU A 176 -1.29 -7.00 -28.49
N ALA A 177 -0.73 -6.95 -27.27
CA ALA A 177 -1.37 -7.50 -26.07
C ALA A 177 -2.71 -6.81 -25.78
N LYS A 178 -2.77 -5.48 -25.83
CA LYS A 178 -4.02 -4.70 -25.68
C LYS A 178 -5.05 -5.07 -26.74
N LYS A 179 -4.61 -5.18 -28.01
CA LYS A 179 -5.49 -5.56 -29.12
C LYS A 179 -6.10 -6.93 -28.90
N ARG A 180 -5.27 -7.92 -28.54
CA ARG A 180 -5.75 -9.30 -28.30
C ARG A 180 -6.70 -9.37 -27.10
N ALA A 181 -6.37 -8.69 -26.00
CA ALA A 181 -7.27 -8.59 -24.86
C ALA A 181 -8.62 -7.96 -25.23
N LYS A 182 -8.61 -6.91 -26.06
CA LYS A 182 -9.83 -6.26 -26.57
C LYS A 182 -10.70 -7.24 -27.37
N GLU A 183 -10.11 -8.01 -28.28
CA GLU A 183 -10.82 -9.01 -29.09
C GLU A 183 -11.54 -10.04 -28.21
N ILE A 184 -10.83 -10.62 -27.24
CA ILE A 184 -11.40 -11.59 -26.28
C ILE A 184 -12.56 -10.96 -25.50
N ILE A 185 -12.40 -9.72 -25.01
CA ILE A 185 -13.45 -9.02 -24.28
C ILE A 185 -14.70 -8.81 -25.17
N LEU A 186 -14.51 -8.47 -26.44
CA LEU A 186 -15.61 -8.25 -27.38
C LEU A 186 -16.35 -9.55 -27.71
N GLU A 187 -15.62 -10.66 -27.87
CA GLU A 187 -16.20 -12.00 -28.08
C GLU A 187 -17.06 -12.39 -26.86
N LYS A 188 -16.50 -12.28 -25.65
CA LYS A 188 -17.21 -12.58 -24.40
C LYS A 188 -18.40 -11.67 -24.16
N ALA A 189 -18.28 -10.38 -24.46
CA ALA A 189 -19.39 -9.44 -24.33
C ALA A 189 -20.56 -9.83 -25.24
N LYS A 190 -20.29 -10.28 -26.49
CA LYS A 190 -21.33 -10.78 -27.40
C LYS A 190 -21.98 -12.06 -26.88
N GLU A 191 -21.18 -13.03 -26.40
CA GLU A 191 -21.69 -14.28 -25.79
C GLU A 191 -22.64 -13.99 -24.61
N LEU A 192 -22.32 -12.94 -23.84
CA LEU A 192 -23.12 -12.51 -22.70
C LEU A 192 -24.32 -11.60 -23.06
N GLY A 193 -24.53 -11.33 -24.36
CA GLY A 193 -25.66 -10.56 -24.87
C GLY A 193 -25.51 -9.04 -24.80
N TYR A 194 -24.29 -8.51 -24.62
CA TYR A 194 -24.07 -7.07 -24.62
C TYR A 194 -23.97 -6.51 -26.06
N ILE A 195 -24.71 -5.43 -26.33
CA ILE A 195 -24.62 -4.70 -27.59
C ILE A 195 -23.37 -3.83 -27.56
N ILE A 196 -22.45 -4.08 -28.47
CA ILE A 196 -21.19 -3.36 -28.56
C ILE A 196 -21.32 -2.31 -29.66
N GLN A 197 -21.41 -1.03 -29.26
CA GLN A 197 -21.22 0.08 -30.19
C GLN A 197 -19.72 0.25 -30.42
N THR A 198 -19.28 0.01 -31.66
CA THR A 198 -17.88 0.17 -32.11
C THR A 198 -17.46 1.62 -32.16
#